data_AF-A0A935WAL6-F1
#
_entry.id   AF-A0A935WAL6-F1
#
_cell.length_a   1.000
_cell.length_b   1.000
_cell.length_c   1.000
_cell.angle_alpha   90.00
_cell.angle_beta   90.00
_cell.angle_gamma   90.00
#
_symmetry.space_group_name_H-M   'P 1'
#
loop_
_entity.id
_entity.type
_entity.pdbx_description
1 polymer ?
#
loop_
_entity_poly.entity_id
_entity_poly.type
_entity_poly.pdbx_seq_one_letter_code
_entity_poly.pdbx_strand_id
1 'polypeptide(L)'
;MNIKKNLRVCTKGHKYFKSSDCPVCPICENEQKPKDGFLSKISNPARRALEREDIKTLNKLSKYSKKEILQLHGIGPSAIPILREELNKAGFTFNKNYNYEK
;
A
#
# COMPACT_ATOMS: atom_id res chain seq x y z
N MET A 1 -26.95 11.37 -3.09
CA MET A 1 -26.87 10.43 -4.23
C MET A 1 -26.81 8.99 -3.71
N ASN A 2 -27.81 8.16 -4.04
CA ASN A 2 -27.84 6.74 -3.65
C ASN A 2 -26.85 5.96 -4.53
N ILE A 3 -25.67 5.65 -3.99
CA ILE A 3 -24.67 4.90 -4.74
C ILE A 3 -25.10 3.44 -4.77
N LYS A 4 -25.74 3.00 -5.86
CA LYS A 4 -26.17 1.61 -6.04
C LYS A 4 -24.94 0.70 -5.95
N LYS A 5 -24.84 -0.02 -4.83
CA LYS A 5 -23.75 -0.99 -4.60
C LYS A 5 -24.14 -2.28 -5.32
N ASN A 6 -23.36 -2.67 -6.33
CA ASN A 6 -23.59 -3.93 -7.02
C ASN A 6 -22.93 -5.07 -6.24
N LEU A 7 -23.64 -6.19 -6.13
CA LEU A 7 -23.09 -7.44 -5.61
C LEU A 7 -22.09 -8.01 -6.63
N ARG A 8 -20.88 -8.29 -6.19
CA ARG A 8 -19.81 -8.92 -6.98
C ARG A 8 -19.31 -10.15 -6.23
N VAL A 9 -18.82 -11.14 -6.97
CA VAL A 9 -18.22 -12.36 -6.43
C VAL A 9 -16.79 -12.48 -6.96
N CYS A 10 -15.81 -12.66 -6.07
CA CYS A 10 -14.43 -12.85 -6.49
C CYS A 10 -14.13 -14.32 -6.85
N THR A 11 -12.94 -14.60 -7.39
CA THR A 11 -12.51 -15.96 -7.75
C THR A 11 -12.41 -16.93 -6.55
N LYS A 12 -12.23 -16.41 -5.32
CA LYS A 12 -12.28 -17.19 -4.08
C LYS A 12 -13.70 -17.43 -3.55
N GLY A 13 -14.73 -16.95 -4.25
CA GLY A 13 -16.13 -17.10 -3.82
C GLY A 13 -16.65 -16.04 -2.85
N HIS A 14 -15.84 -15.03 -2.49
CA HIS A 14 -16.28 -13.96 -1.60
C HIS A 14 -17.30 -13.05 -2.28
N LYS A 15 -18.47 -12.91 -1.64
CA LYS A 15 -19.54 -11.98 -2.02
C LYS A 15 -19.28 -10.61 -1.38
N TYR A 16 -19.15 -9.56 -2.19
CA TYR A 16 -18.90 -8.21 -1.70
C TYR A 16 -19.66 -7.16 -2.49
N PHE A 17 -19.94 -6.04 -1.84
CA PHE A 17 -20.66 -4.91 -2.41
C PHE A 17 -19.69 -3.76 -2.66
N LYS A 18 -19.65 -3.25 -3.88
CA LYS A 18 -18.81 -2.09 -4.19
C LYS A 18 -19.49 -1.14 -5.17
N SER A 19 -19.35 0.14 -4.86
CA SER A 19 -19.77 1.22 -5.75
C SER A 19 -18.65 1.64 -6.71
N SER A 20 -17.39 1.51 -6.28
CA SER A 20 -16.23 1.83 -7.10
C SER A 20 -16.00 0.74 -8.15
N ASP A 21 -15.44 1.13 -9.29
CA ASP A 21 -15.17 0.20 -10.37
C ASP A 21 -14.07 -0.83 -10.04
N CYS A 22 -13.15 -0.53 -9.10
CA CYS A 22 -11.97 -1.38 -8.91
C CYS A 22 -12.37 -2.86 -8.62
N PRO A 23 -11.87 -3.82 -9.43
CA PRO A 23 -12.27 -5.23 -9.37
C PRO A 23 -11.73 -5.96 -8.15
N VAL A 24 -10.99 -5.25 -7.30
CA VAL A 24 -10.36 -5.77 -6.09
C VAL A 24 -11.42 -6.12 -5.04
N CYS A 25 -11.38 -7.38 -4.58
CA CYS A 25 -12.22 -7.89 -3.50
C CYS A 25 -11.68 -7.42 -2.13
N PRO A 26 -12.45 -6.64 -1.33
CA PRO A 26 -11.99 -6.11 -0.05
C PRO A 26 -11.74 -7.21 1.00
N ILE A 27 -12.44 -8.35 0.89
CA ILE A 27 -12.29 -9.49 1.80
C ILE A 27 -10.93 -10.15 1.57
N CYS A 28 -10.62 -10.52 0.31
CA CYS A 28 -9.32 -11.07 -0.06
C CYS A 28 -8.16 -10.14 0.32
N GLU A 29 -8.31 -8.83 0.13
CA GLU A 29 -7.27 -7.85 0.48
C GLU A 29 -6.97 -7.81 1.97
N ASN A 30 -7.99 -8.03 2.80
CA ASN A 30 -7.87 -8.06 4.25
C ASN A 30 -7.22 -9.37 4.71
N GLU A 31 -7.55 -10.50 4.10
CA GLU A 31 -6.93 -11.80 4.40
C GLU A 31 -5.46 -11.87 3.98
N GLN A 32 -5.09 -11.23 2.87
CA GLN A 32 -3.71 -11.15 2.38
C GLN A 32 -2.85 -10.16 3.17
N LYS A 33 -3.46 -9.37 4.07
CA LYS A 33 -2.71 -8.38 4.83
C LYS A 33 -1.74 -9.11 5.77
N PRO A 34 -0.43 -8.81 5.71
CA PRO A 34 0.52 -9.41 6.63
C PRO A 34 0.15 -9.03 8.06
N LYS A 35 0.31 -9.96 9.00
CA LYS A 35 0.01 -9.75 10.44
C LYS A 35 1.06 -8.86 11.11
N ASP A 36 2.29 -8.87 10.60
CA ASP A 36 3.44 -8.18 11.17
C ASP A 36 4.19 -7.35 10.12
N GLY A 37 5.11 -6.50 10.58
CA GLY A 37 5.95 -5.65 9.75
C GLY A 37 5.31 -4.32 9.34
N PHE A 38 6.09 -3.47 8.69
CA PHE A 38 5.64 -2.12 8.29
C PHE A 38 4.49 -2.14 7.26
N LEU A 39 4.40 -3.19 6.44
CA LEU A 39 3.32 -3.39 5.47
C LEU A 39 1.95 -3.65 6.12
N SER A 40 1.90 -4.14 7.37
CA SER A 40 0.65 -4.33 8.11
C SER A 40 0.09 -3.01 8.66
N LYS A 41 0.94 -1.97 8.79
CA LYS A 41 0.57 -0.68 9.38
C LYS A 41 0.01 0.32 8.38
N ILE A 42 0.13 0.05 7.09
CA ILE A 42 -0.37 0.91 6.01
C ILE A 42 -1.68 0.38 5.40
N SER A 43 -2.35 1.21 4.62
CA SER A 43 -3.58 0.85 3.92
C SER A 43 -3.32 -0.19 2.83
N ASN A 44 -4.34 -0.98 2.48
CA ASN A 44 -4.26 -1.96 1.37
C ASN A 44 -3.73 -1.36 0.05
N PRO A 45 -4.18 -0.17 -0.42
CA PRO A 45 -3.62 0.42 -1.64
C PRO A 45 -2.16 0.83 -1.49
N ALA A 46 -1.73 1.31 -0.33
CA ALA A 46 -0.34 1.67 -0.09
C ALA A 46 0.57 0.43 -0.03
N ARG A 47 0.11 -0.63 0.64
CA ARG A 47 0.80 -1.94 0.65
C ARG A 47 1.03 -2.44 -0.77
N ARG A 48 -0.03 -2.49 -1.58
CA ARG A 48 0.06 -2.96 -2.97
C ARG A 48 0.91 -2.08 -3.86
N ALA A 49 0.99 -0.79 -3.60
CA ALA A 49 1.90 0.10 -4.30
C ALA A 49 3.36 -0.27 -4.00
N LEU A 50 3.71 -0.47 -2.73
CA LEU A 50 5.06 -0.91 -2.35
C LEU A 50 5.40 -2.32 -2.87
N GLU A 51 4.46 -3.26 -2.78
CA GLU A 51 4.67 -4.63 -3.26
C GLU A 51 4.89 -4.71 -4.78
N ARG A 52 4.23 -3.84 -5.56
CA ARG A 52 4.42 -3.75 -7.01
C ARG A 52 5.82 -3.28 -7.39
N GLU A 53 6.38 -2.37 -6.60
CA GLU A 53 7.78 -1.92 -6.72
C GLU A 53 8.78 -2.88 -6.04
N ASP A 54 8.32 -4.06 -5.60
CA ASP A 54 9.09 -5.07 -4.88
C ASP A 54 9.71 -4.56 -3.54
N ILE A 55 9.15 -3.48 -2.98
CA ILE A 55 9.52 -2.87 -1.71
C ILE A 55 8.87 -3.64 -0.56
N LYS A 56 9.44 -4.80 -0.23
CA LYS A 56 8.93 -5.70 0.82
C LYS A 56 9.71 -5.60 2.14
N THR A 57 10.82 -4.87 2.16
CA THR A 57 11.70 -4.74 3.32
C THR A 57 12.06 -3.29 3.60
N LEU A 58 12.37 -2.98 4.86
CA LEU A 58 12.81 -1.64 5.26
C LEU A 58 14.11 -1.22 4.56
N ASN A 59 15.01 -2.18 4.28
CA ASN A 59 16.23 -1.91 3.52
C ASN A 59 15.95 -1.51 2.06
N LYS A 60 14.95 -2.13 1.40
CA LYS A 60 14.53 -1.67 0.07
C LYS A 60 13.87 -0.31 0.16
N LEU A 61 12.98 -0.12 1.14
CA LEU A 61 12.28 1.14 1.34
C LEU A 61 13.25 2.31 1.58
N SER A 62 14.34 2.10 2.32
CA SER A 62 15.34 3.14 2.59
C SER A 62 16.12 3.59 1.35
N LYS A 63 16.09 2.83 0.25
CA LYS A 63 16.71 3.23 -1.03
C LYS A 63 15.90 4.29 -1.77
N TYR A 64 14.61 4.42 -1.45
CA TYR A 64 13.72 5.40 -2.06
C TYR A 64 13.63 6.66 -1.21
N SER A 65 13.42 7.79 -1.88
CA SER A 65 13.06 9.03 -1.22
C SER A 65 11.57 9.08 -0.87
N LYS A 66 11.23 9.95 0.08
CA LYS A 66 9.84 10.27 0.40
C LYS A 66 9.03 10.70 -0.85
N LYS A 67 9.67 11.39 -1.81
CA LYS A 67 9.02 11.88 -3.02
C LYS A 67 8.70 10.74 -3.98
N GLU A 68 9.64 9.82 -4.22
CA GLU A 68 9.40 8.63 -5.05
C GLU A 68 8.26 7.78 -4.48
N ILE A 69 8.28 7.55 -3.16
CA ILE A 69 7.21 6.80 -2.49
C ILE A 69 5.84 7.48 -2.64
N LEU A 70 5.77 8.81 -2.60
CA LEU A 70 4.52 9.55 -2.83
C LEU A 70 4.04 9.53 -4.29
N GLN A 71 4.93 9.27 -5.26
CA GLN A 71 4.54 9.15 -6.66
C GLN A 71 3.89 7.80 -6.98
N LEU A 72 4.08 6.79 -6.14
CA LEU A 72 3.48 5.48 -6.33
C LEU A 72 1.96 5.57 -6.20
N HIS A 73 1.26 5.19 -7.28
CA HIS A 73 -0.19 5.22 -7.32
C HIS A 73 -0.80 4.31 -6.25
N GLY A 74 -1.46 4.92 -5.26
CA GLY A 74 -2.07 4.26 -4.10
C GLY A 74 -1.44 4.63 -2.77
N ILE A 75 -0.31 5.36 -2.76
CA ILE A 75 0.31 5.89 -1.53
C ILE A 75 -0.11 7.34 -1.33
N GLY A 76 -0.79 7.58 -0.21
CA GLY A 76 -1.17 8.93 0.21
C GLY A 76 -0.20 9.52 1.24
N PRO A 77 -0.29 10.83 1.53
CA PRO A 77 0.54 11.51 2.52
C PRO A 77 0.45 10.89 3.92
N SER A 78 -0.68 10.27 4.26
CA SER A 78 -0.89 9.59 5.55
C SER A 78 -0.02 8.34 5.75
N ALA A 79 0.46 7.70 4.67
CA ALA A 79 1.34 6.53 4.79
C ALA A 79 2.79 6.91 5.16
N ILE A 80 3.24 8.10 4.76
CA ILE A 80 4.61 8.57 4.98
C ILE A 80 5.04 8.63 6.45
N PRO A 81 4.27 9.22 7.39
CA PRO A 81 4.70 9.25 8.80
C PRO A 81 4.87 7.84 9.36
N ILE A 82 4.00 6.90 8.99
CA ILE A 82 4.07 5.50 9.41
C ILE A 82 5.35 4.85 8.87
N LEU A 83 5.60 4.96 7.56
CA LEU A 83 6.80 4.41 6.93
C LEU A 83 8.08 5.02 7.52
N ARG A 84 8.08 6.32 7.81
CA ARG A 84 9.22 7.01 8.45
C ARG A 84 9.49 6.46 9.84
N GLU A 85 8.44 6.26 10.64
CA GLU A 85 8.57 5.71 11.99
C GLU A 85 9.15 4.30 11.97
N GLU A 86 8.67 3.45 11.06
CA GLU A 86 9.15 2.06 10.94
C GLU A 86 10.61 2.00 10.44
N LEU A 87 11.00 2.88 9.51
CA LEU A 87 12.41 3.02 9.12
C LEU A 87 13.27 3.44 10.32
N ASN A 88 12.86 4.47 11.07
CA ASN A 88 13.61 4.97 12.21
C ASN A 88 13.76 3.92 13.31
N LYS A 89 12.72 3.13 13.60
CA LYS A 89 12.78 2.01 14.57
C LYS A 89 13.84 0.97 14.18
N ALA A 90 14.09 0.80 12.89
CA ALA A 90 15.10 -0.11 12.36
C ALA A 90 16.45 0.58 12.07
N GLY A 91 16.62 1.85 12.46
CA GLY A 91 17.86 2.61 12.22
C GLY A 91 18.06 3.08 10.77
N PHE A 92 17.03 2.98 9.92
CA PHE A 92 17.05 3.45 8.55
C PHE A 92 16.41 4.83 8.42
N THR A 93 16.71 5.51 7.32
CA THR A 93 16.01 6.73 6.91
C THR A 93 15.67 6.65 5.42
N PHE A 94 14.73 7.48 4.96
CA PHE A 94 14.49 7.62 3.52
C PHE A 94 15.73 8.16 2.83
N ASN A 95 15.91 7.77 1.57
CA ASN A 95 16.96 8.34 0.73
C ASN A 95 16.74 9.85 0.59
N LYS A 96 17.83 10.61 0.73
CA LYS A 96 17.84 12.06 0.56
C LYS A 96 17.85 12.45 -0.91
N ASN A 97 18.34 11.57 -1.77
CA ASN A 97 18.39 11.77 -3.21
C ASN A 97 17.10 11.29 -3.85
N TYR A 98 16.62 12.07 -4.82
CA TYR A 98 15.48 11.75 -5.64
C TYR A 98 15.99 11.32 -7.02
N ASN A 99 15.89 10.04 -7.35
CA ASN A 99 16.25 9.54 -8.67
C ASN A 99 14.97 9.36 -9.49
N TYR A 100 14.73 10.26 -10.43
CA TYR A 100 13.65 10.12 -11.40
C TYR A 100 14.22 9.45 -12.65
N GLU A 101 14.33 8.13 -12.62
CA GLU A 101 14.60 7.34 -13.81
C GLU A 101 13.27 6.80 -14.31
N LYS A 102 12.89 7.24 -15.51
CA LYS A 102 11.58 7.04 -16.12
C LYS A 102 11.58 5.84 -17.06
#